data_AF-A0A2C5XZ86-F1
#
_entry.id   AF-A0A2C5XZ86-F1
#
_cell.length_a   1.000
_cell.length_b   1.000
_cell.length_c   1.000
_cell.angle_alpha   90.00
_cell.angle_beta   90.00
_cell.angle_gamma   90.00
#
_symmetry.space_group_name_H-M   'P 1'
#
loop_
_entity.id
_entity.type
_entity.pdbx_description
1 polymer ?
#
loop_
_entity_poly.entity_id
_entity_poly.type
_entity_poly.pdbx_seq_one_letter_code
_entity_poly.pdbx_strand_id
1 'polypeptide(L)'
;MGKTPRLDKYTRLLARFHETSLFLGQLGKAHGPRYELAYTSGNASCTRQRFLQCLAFICDFKKGGISTTALAVEDANECYRFWVASNGTANKLVPFLREVLQRLGHVTKLSKDEHARIEAELGQKCIQFAQDRLKKEARLFFAFVDKGLLGLEASSPHDDGELTLWIRNFRDWPKDDHVQVCNLAYEATRHAMMHKLNMRVKQSSSSQSYDLMTLRHRLGRLAAHVRAVKHLVSDATRLQPPMLDVFEVHQVPLREAAQPPGADSLTTLPLIMKRMGVEDADRLELETCLVTLNHSLRMEANIQETLSDARFKTQIHAEVQLLDHFHLEKLRFVEGDRFVTCSKPACWCCFLYFRHHPARPVEPETNGNLHEKWGLVALARGSDDVRWPEQRNLLIKMIHDMRVVAVDKMRTLVSRRPYFPDSFSGITPLEAASSLDDDSSEDDDAANDTSTGFLATLSSISLEDPNSTPIISSPGSETEEEYGLSTEKDSSEGVRLF
;
A
#
# COMPACT_ATOMS: atom_id res chain seq x y z
N MET A 1 -17.27 -17.85 29.13
CA MET A 1 -16.12 -17.28 29.87
C MET A 1 -16.11 -15.78 29.63
N GLY A 2 -16.23 -14.97 30.68
CA GLY A 2 -16.22 -13.50 30.53
C GLY A 2 -14.86 -13.02 30.02
N LYS A 3 -14.85 -12.29 28.90
CA LYS A 3 -13.61 -11.72 28.34
C LYS A 3 -13.15 -10.57 29.24
N THR A 4 -11.97 -10.69 29.84
CA THR A 4 -11.38 -9.72 30.77
C THR A 4 -11.00 -8.42 30.04
N PRO A 5 -11.28 -7.22 30.57
CA PRO A 5 -10.89 -5.96 29.94
C PRO A 5 -9.37 -5.78 29.87
N ARG A 6 -8.86 -5.18 28.78
CA ARG A 6 -7.43 -4.84 28.62
C ARG A 6 -7.03 -3.73 29.61
N LEU A 7 -6.20 -4.05 30.62
CA LEU A 7 -5.77 -3.09 31.66
C LEU A 7 -4.43 -2.42 31.37
N ASP A 8 -3.50 -3.11 30.69
CA ASP A 8 -2.16 -2.58 30.38
C ASP A 8 -2.19 -1.42 29.37
N LYS A 9 -1.41 -0.36 29.64
CA LYS A 9 -1.34 0.85 28.80
C LYS A 9 -0.81 0.56 27.40
N TYR A 10 0.18 -0.32 27.28
CA TYR A 10 0.81 -0.66 26.00
C TYR A 10 -0.17 -1.43 25.10
N THR A 11 -0.73 -2.50 25.62
CA THR A 11 -1.74 -3.35 24.97
C THR A 11 -2.98 -2.55 24.57
N ARG A 12 -3.43 -1.62 25.42
CA ARG A 12 -4.57 -0.73 25.09
C ARG A 12 -4.26 0.18 23.90
N LEU A 13 -3.03 0.70 23.77
CA LEU A 13 -2.67 1.56 22.65
C LEU A 13 -2.52 0.76 21.35
N LEU A 14 -1.90 -0.42 21.41
CA LEU A 14 -1.84 -1.34 20.27
C LEU A 14 -3.25 -1.70 19.78
N ALA A 15 -4.16 -2.05 20.71
CA ALA A 15 -5.55 -2.31 20.37
C ALA A 15 -6.18 -1.13 19.61
N ARG A 16 -6.02 0.10 20.12
CA ARG A 16 -6.57 1.30 19.47
C ARG A 16 -6.04 1.48 18.05
N PHE A 17 -4.73 1.31 17.86
CA PHE A 17 -4.11 1.45 16.54
C PHE A 17 -4.67 0.43 15.55
N HIS A 18 -4.70 -0.86 15.93
CA HIS A 18 -5.16 -1.92 15.05
C HIS A 18 -6.67 -1.89 14.81
N GLU A 19 -7.48 -1.58 15.83
CA GLU A 19 -8.91 -1.36 15.67
C GLU A 19 -9.20 -0.20 14.70
N THR A 20 -8.46 0.91 14.80
CA THR A 20 -8.57 2.05 13.88
C THR A 20 -8.15 1.67 12.46
N SER A 21 -7.05 0.93 12.33
CA SER A 21 -6.54 0.49 11.02
C SER A 21 -7.52 -0.47 10.34
N LEU A 22 -7.99 -1.50 11.05
CA LEU A 22 -8.97 -2.44 10.52
C LEU A 22 -10.30 -1.74 10.19
N PHE A 23 -10.75 -0.81 11.03
CA PHE A 23 -11.93 0.02 10.76
C PHE A 23 -11.80 0.77 9.43
N LEU A 24 -10.66 1.42 9.19
CA LEU A 24 -10.39 2.10 7.94
C LEU A 24 -10.34 1.13 6.75
N GLY A 25 -9.72 -0.04 6.90
CA GLY A 25 -9.67 -1.06 5.85
C GLY A 25 -11.07 -1.50 5.39
N GLN A 26 -12.04 -1.54 6.30
CA GLN A 26 -13.44 -1.80 5.94
C GLN A 26 -14.10 -0.66 5.14
N LEU A 27 -13.57 0.56 5.17
CA LEU A 27 -14.08 1.72 4.43
C LEU A 27 -13.47 1.86 3.01
N GLY A 28 -12.77 0.84 2.53
CA GLY A 28 -12.18 0.78 1.19
C GLY A 28 -10.67 1.00 1.17
N LYS A 29 -10.11 1.32 -0.01
CA LYS A 29 -8.66 1.55 -0.21
C LYS A 29 -8.34 3.04 -0.37
N ALA A 30 -7.05 3.39 -0.54
CA ALA A 30 -6.56 4.76 -0.72
C ALA A 30 -7.04 5.73 0.38
N HIS A 31 -6.29 5.78 1.49
CA HIS A 31 -6.60 6.64 2.65
C HIS A 31 -5.61 7.80 2.79
N GLY A 32 -4.37 7.57 2.38
CA GLY A 32 -3.34 8.60 2.37
C GLY A 32 -3.29 9.37 1.05
N PRO A 33 -2.55 10.49 1.03
CA PRO A 33 -2.19 11.13 -0.23
C PRO A 33 -1.42 10.14 -1.11
N ARG A 34 -1.53 10.30 -2.43
CA ARG A 34 -0.51 9.77 -3.34
C ARG A 34 0.59 10.81 -3.45
N TYR A 35 1.80 10.43 -3.05
CA TYR A 35 2.94 11.32 -3.00
C TYR A 35 4.12 10.66 -3.70
N GLU A 36 4.69 11.35 -4.67
CA GLU A 36 5.88 10.94 -5.43
C GLU A 36 6.97 12.00 -5.25
N LEU A 37 8.22 11.58 -5.09
CA LEU A 37 9.34 12.48 -4.95
C LEU A 37 9.81 12.90 -6.34
N ALA A 38 9.76 14.19 -6.63
CA ALA A 38 10.32 14.72 -7.85
C ALA A 38 11.86 14.72 -7.76
N TYR A 39 12.51 13.71 -8.35
CA TYR A 39 13.96 13.68 -8.49
C TYR A 39 14.39 14.62 -9.63
N THR A 40 14.41 15.93 -9.38
CA THR A 40 14.91 16.88 -10.37
C THR A 40 16.40 16.62 -10.63
N SER A 41 16.75 16.23 -11.86
CA SER A 41 18.12 15.98 -12.26
C SER A 41 18.92 17.28 -12.21
N GLY A 42 19.81 17.41 -11.22
CA GLY A 42 20.67 18.59 -11.07
C GLY A 42 21.34 18.70 -9.70
N ASN A 43 20.72 18.13 -8.65
CA ASN A 43 21.30 18.09 -7.30
C ASN A 43 21.99 16.74 -7.02
N ALA A 44 23.17 16.76 -6.37
CA ALA A 44 23.88 15.57 -5.91
C ALA A 44 23.00 14.69 -5.01
N SER A 45 22.18 15.30 -4.15
CA SER A 45 21.21 14.58 -3.30
C SER A 45 20.20 13.80 -4.13
N CYS A 46 19.62 14.40 -5.18
CA CYS A 46 18.65 13.71 -6.04
C CYS A 46 19.29 12.55 -6.82
N THR A 47 20.55 12.71 -7.27
CA THR A 47 21.30 11.63 -7.92
C THR A 47 21.53 10.47 -6.96
N ARG A 48 21.96 10.75 -5.73
CA ARG A 48 22.12 9.73 -4.69
C ARG A 48 20.80 9.05 -4.36
N GLN A 49 19.73 9.80 -4.11
CA GLN A 49 18.43 9.22 -3.76
C GLN A 49 17.89 8.32 -4.87
N ARG A 50 17.97 8.72 -6.15
CA ARG A 50 17.60 7.87 -7.29
C ARG A 50 18.49 6.63 -7.41
N PHE A 51 19.80 6.77 -7.16
CA PHE A 51 20.72 5.64 -7.11
C PHE A 51 20.30 4.62 -6.05
N LEU A 52 20.02 5.07 -4.82
CA LEU A 52 19.55 4.20 -3.74
C LEU A 52 18.19 3.57 -4.08
N GLN A 53 17.26 4.33 -4.67
CA GLN A 53 15.96 3.84 -5.12
C GLN A 53 16.09 2.72 -6.15
N CYS A 54 16.99 2.88 -7.12
CA CYS A 54 17.26 1.83 -8.11
C CYS A 54 17.91 0.59 -7.47
N LEU A 55 18.79 0.77 -6.47
CA LEU A 55 19.36 -0.35 -5.71
C LEU A 55 18.29 -1.11 -4.93
N ALA A 56 17.41 -0.40 -4.21
CA ALA A 56 16.28 -1.00 -3.51
C ALA A 56 15.38 -1.78 -4.48
N PHE A 57 15.08 -1.20 -5.64
CA PHE A 57 14.28 -1.84 -6.69
C PHE A 57 14.88 -3.16 -7.20
N ILE A 58 16.16 -3.18 -7.61
CA ILE A 58 16.79 -4.43 -8.12
C ILE A 58 16.95 -5.51 -7.04
N CYS A 59 16.87 -5.11 -5.77
CA CYS A 59 16.94 -6.00 -4.62
C CYS A 59 15.59 -6.68 -4.30
N ASP A 60 14.47 -6.27 -4.90
CA ASP A 60 13.15 -6.88 -4.70
C ASP A 60 12.89 -8.03 -5.69
N PHE A 61 13.32 -9.23 -5.30
CA PHE A 61 13.40 -10.39 -6.19
C PHE A 61 12.19 -11.33 -6.22
N LYS A 62 11.20 -11.15 -5.35
CA LYS A 62 9.95 -11.96 -5.30
C LYS A 62 8.71 -11.06 -5.41
N LYS A 63 7.62 -11.63 -5.91
CA LYS A 63 6.29 -11.01 -5.82
C LYS A 63 5.67 -11.34 -4.45
N GLY A 64 4.86 -10.42 -3.89
CA GLY A 64 4.12 -10.64 -2.65
C GLY A 64 4.70 -9.97 -1.40
N GLY A 65 5.54 -8.94 -1.57
CA GLY A 65 5.97 -8.05 -0.49
C GLY A 65 7.06 -8.59 0.44
N ILE A 66 7.28 -9.91 0.51
CA ILE A 66 8.27 -10.49 1.44
C ILE A 66 9.73 -10.10 1.11
N SER A 67 10.04 -9.85 -0.16
CA SER A 67 11.35 -9.38 -0.63
C SER A 67 11.43 -7.87 -0.80
N THR A 68 10.37 -7.13 -0.45
CA THR A 68 10.39 -5.66 -0.49
C THR A 68 11.56 -5.19 0.37
N THR A 69 12.45 -4.43 -0.26
CA THR A 69 13.75 -4.09 0.29
C THR A 69 13.82 -2.59 0.49
N ALA A 70 14.24 -2.18 1.69
CA ALA A 70 14.58 -0.80 2.01
C ALA A 70 16.09 -0.64 2.10
N LEU A 71 16.59 0.56 1.78
CA LEU A 71 18.01 0.88 1.75
C LEU A 71 18.28 2.29 2.28
N ALA A 72 19.40 2.44 2.99
CA ALA A 72 19.92 3.71 3.49
C ALA A 72 21.45 3.62 3.60
N VAL A 73 22.12 4.77 3.62
CA VAL A 73 23.58 4.84 3.70
C VAL A 73 24.00 5.58 4.96
N GLU A 74 24.82 4.90 5.76
CA GLU A 74 25.52 5.51 6.88
C GLU A 74 26.88 6.07 6.42
N ASP A 75 27.19 7.28 6.86
CA ASP A 75 28.52 7.87 6.83
C ASP A 75 29.26 7.48 8.13
N ALA A 76 29.98 6.35 8.06
CA ALA A 76 30.84 5.88 9.14
C ALA A 76 32.26 6.42 8.97
N ASN A 77 33.06 6.40 10.05
CA ASN A 77 34.37 7.07 10.08
C ASN A 77 35.37 6.59 9.00
N GLU A 78 35.28 5.32 8.58
CA GLU A 78 36.26 4.69 7.69
C GLU A 78 35.69 4.35 6.31
N CYS A 79 34.36 4.28 6.19
CA CYS A 79 33.69 3.83 4.97
C CYS A 79 32.21 4.22 4.96
N TYR A 80 31.58 4.06 3.79
CA TYR A 80 30.13 4.12 3.70
C TYR A 80 29.52 2.76 3.97
N ARG A 81 28.50 2.68 4.83
CA ARG A 81 27.78 1.42 5.07
C ARG A 81 26.42 1.47 4.41
N PHE A 82 26.22 0.60 3.44
CA PHE A 82 24.93 0.36 2.79
C PHE A 82 24.13 -0.60 3.67
N TRP A 83 23.16 -0.05 4.39
CA TRP A 83 22.26 -0.80 5.24
C TRP A 83 21.02 -1.22 4.45
N VAL A 84 20.70 -2.52 4.51
CA VAL A 84 19.51 -3.08 3.86
C VAL A 84 18.59 -3.75 4.87
N ALA A 85 17.29 -3.55 4.67
CA ALA A 85 16.24 -4.27 5.38
C ALA A 85 15.30 -4.93 4.36
N SER A 86 14.73 -6.07 4.72
CA SER A 86 13.68 -6.74 3.95
C SER A 86 12.55 -7.12 4.88
N ASN A 87 11.33 -7.21 4.34
CA ASN A 87 10.18 -7.67 5.12
C ASN A 87 10.39 -9.09 5.67
N GLY A 88 11.11 -9.95 4.94
CA GLY A 88 11.45 -11.30 5.37
C GLY A 88 12.95 -11.60 5.39
N THR A 89 13.29 -12.85 5.67
CA THR A 89 14.67 -13.35 5.59
C THR A 89 15.15 -13.39 4.14
N ALA A 90 16.28 -12.74 3.88
CA ALA A 90 16.83 -12.55 2.54
C ALA A 90 18.35 -12.78 2.51
N ASN A 91 18.82 -14.00 2.80
CA ASN A 91 20.25 -14.34 2.91
C ASN A 91 21.07 -14.03 1.64
N LYS A 92 20.41 -13.98 0.47
CA LYS A 92 21.05 -13.69 -0.82
C LYS A 92 21.22 -12.18 -1.09
N LEU A 93 20.58 -11.33 -0.29
CA LEU A 93 20.49 -9.88 -0.51
C LEU A 93 21.85 -9.18 -0.36
N VAL A 94 22.53 -9.41 0.77
CA VAL A 94 23.84 -8.77 1.04
C VAL A 94 24.91 -9.18 0.01
N PRO A 95 25.11 -10.48 -0.32
CA PRO A 95 26.05 -10.87 -1.36
C PRO A 95 25.71 -10.27 -2.73
N PHE A 96 24.43 -10.27 -3.10
CA PHE A 96 23.98 -9.70 -4.37
C PHE A 96 24.28 -8.19 -4.46
N LEU A 97 23.84 -7.42 -3.46
CA LEU A 97 24.04 -5.98 -3.45
C LEU A 97 25.52 -5.61 -3.41
N ARG A 98 26.34 -6.32 -2.62
CA ARG A 98 27.79 -6.10 -2.59
C ARG A 98 28.42 -6.27 -3.96
N GLU A 99 28.07 -7.32 -4.68
CA GLU A 99 28.62 -7.56 -6.02
C GLU A 99 28.15 -6.49 -7.02
N VAL A 100 26.89 -6.04 -6.93
CA VAL A 100 26.37 -4.95 -7.76
C VAL A 100 27.14 -3.65 -7.50
N LEU A 101 27.30 -3.27 -6.23
CA LEU A 101 28.05 -2.06 -5.85
C LEU A 101 29.52 -2.14 -6.29
N GLN A 102 30.16 -3.31 -6.16
CA GLN A 102 31.52 -3.51 -6.66
C GLN A 102 31.59 -3.26 -8.17
N ARG A 103 30.69 -3.85 -8.97
CA ARG A 103 30.66 -3.63 -10.42
C ARG A 103 30.42 -2.16 -10.78
N LEU A 104 29.51 -1.48 -10.09
CA LEU A 104 29.24 -0.05 -10.27
C LEU A 104 30.45 0.82 -9.88
N GLY A 105 31.20 0.44 -8.84
CA GLY A 105 32.45 1.11 -8.49
C GLY A 105 33.50 1.03 -9.59
N HIS A 106 33.57 -0.07 -10.34
CA HIS A 106 34.47 -0.20 -11.49
C HIS A 106 34.07 0.71 -12.66
N VAL A 107 32.77 0.95 -12.88
CA VAL A 107 32.27 1.85 -13.95
C VAL A 107 32.90 3.24 -13.87
N THR A 108 33.11 3.74 -12.65
CA THR A 108 33.69 5.07 -12.40
C THR A 108 35.09 5.27 -13.00
N LYS A 109 35.80 4.17 -13.29
CA LYS A 109 37.18 4.15 -13.79
C LYS A 109 37.29 3.84 -15.28
N LEU A 110 36.16 3.60 -15.97
CA LEU A 110 36.12 3.07 -17.32
C LEU A 110 35.62 4.08 -18.35
N SER A 111 35.93 3.81 -19.62
CA SER A 111 35.47 4.60 -20.76
C SER A 111 33.97 4.41 -21.04
N LYS A 112 33.36 5.32 -21.81
CA LYS A 112 31.92 5.27 -22.12
C LYS A 112 31.50 3.99 -22.86
N ASP A 113 32.34 3.46 -23.75
CA ASP A 113 32.02 2.25 -24.51
C ASP A 113 31.97 1.00 -23.60
N GLU A 114 32.78 0.99 -22.54
CA GLU A 114 32.77 -0.07 -21.54
C GLU A 114 31.57 0.01 -20.59
N HIS A 115 30.94 1.18 -20.45
CA HIS A 115 29.71 1.34 -19.66
C HIS A 115 28.57 0.53 -20.25
N ALA A 116 28.44 0.48 -21.57
CA ALA A 116 27.40 -0.31 -22.25
C ALA A 116 27.54 -1.82 -21.99
N ARG A 117 28.79 -2.32 -21.96
CA ARG A 117 29.06 -3.72 -21.60
C ARG A 117 28.66 -4.03 -20.16
N ILE A 118 29.06 -3.19 -19.21
CA ILE A 118 28.70 -3.37 -17.79
C ILE A 118 27.21 -3.26 -17.59
N GLU A 119 26.54 -2.33 -18.27
CA GLU A 119 25.09 -2.19 -18.22
C GLU A 119 24.39 -3.47 -18.67
N ALA A 120 24.82 -4.09 -19.77
CA ALA A 120 24.26 -5.34 -20.25
C ALA A 120 24.48 -6.51 -19.28
N GLU A 121 25.71 -6.67 -18.77
CA GLU A 121 26.05 -7.71 -17.79
C GLU A 121 25.27 -7.55 -16.48
N LEU A 122 25.20 -6.32 -15.97
CA LEU A 122 24.46 -5.99 -14.75
C LEU A 122 22.96 -6.16 -14.96
N GLY A 123 22.45 -5.80 -16.13
CA GLY A 123 21.07 -6.02 -16.57
C GLY A 123 20.67 -7.49 -16.49
N GLN A 124 21.45 -8.34 -17.16
CA GLN A 124 21.24 -9.78 -17.14
C GLN A 124 21.26 -10.33 -15.70
N LYS A 125 22.22 -9.90 -14.88
CA LYS A 125 22.35 -10.35 -13.50
C LYS A 125 21.19 -9.92 -12.60
N CYS A 126 20.73 -8.67 -12.72
CA CYS A 126 19.57 -8.17 -11.96
C CYS A 126 18.28 -8.90 -12.37
N ILE A 127 18.10 -9.17 -13.66
CA ILE A 127 16.95 -9.92 -14.19
C ILE A 127 16.97 -11.38 -13.71
N GLN A 128 18.14 -12.03 -13.71
CA GLN A 128 18.30 -13.37 -13.14
C GLN A 128 18.01 -13.40 -11.63
N PHE A 129 18.47 -12.40 -10.89
CA PHE A 129 18.17 -12.29 -9.47
C PHE A 129 16.66 -12.17 -9.20
N ALA A 130 15.94 -11.40 -10.04
CA ALA A 130 14.49 -11.21 -9.96
C ALA A 130 13.65 -12.23 -10.75
N GLN A 131 14.22 -13.38 -11.16
CA GLN A 131 13.56 -14.33 -12.06
C GLN A 131 12.19 -14.81 -11.58
N ASP A 132 12.05 -15.12 -10.28
CA ASP A 132 10.78 -15.56 -9.68
C ASP A 132 9.67 -14.50 -9.80
N ARG A 133 10.05 -13.22 -9.64
CA ARG A 133 9.16 -12.07 -9.81
C ARG A 133 8.81 -11.89 -11.28
N LEU A 134 9.81 -11.86 -12.16
CA LEU A 134 9.62 -11.63 -13.59
C LEU A 134 8.78 -12.71 -14.25
N LYS A 135 8.93 -13.98 -13.84
CA LYS A 135 8.05 -15.07 -14.30
C LYS A 135 6.57 -14.82 -14.00
N LYS A 136 6.25 -14.16 -12.89
CA LYS A 136 4.86 -13.80 -12.56
C LYS A 136 4.42 -12.55 -13.32
N GLU A 137 5.25 -11.52 -13.39
CA GLU A 137 4.93 -10.27 -14.10
C GLU A 137 4.75 -10.49 -15.60
N ALA A 138 5.64 -11.25 -16.25
CA ALA A 138 5.55 -11.57 -17.67
C ALA A 138 4.28 -12.36 -17.99
N ARG A 139 3.92 -13.37 -17.18
CA ARG A 139 2.67 -14.11 -17.34
C ARG A 139 1.45 -13.21 -17.28
N LEU A 140 1.39 -12.28 -16.32
CA LEU A 140 0.31 -11.31 -16.21
C LEU A 140 0.30 -10.35 -17.40
N PHE A 141 1.46 -9.83 -17.80
CA PHE A 141 1.58 -8.96 -18.98
C PHE A 141 0.97 -9.62 -20.22
N PHE A 142 1.38 -10.84 -20.57
CA PHE A 142 0.85 -11.54 -21.75
C PHE A 142 -0.65 -11.83 -21.65
N ALA A 143 -1.17 -12.14 -20.46
CA ALA A 143 -2.60 -12.31 -20.26
C ALA A 143 -3.39 -11.02 -20.54
N PHE A 144 -2.83 -9.85 -20.17
CA PHE A 144 -3.46 -8.56 -20.43
C PHE A 144 -3.23 -8.03 -21.86
N VAL A 145 -2.22 -8.52 -22.58
CA VAL A 145 -2.10 -8.28 -24.03
C VAL A 145 -3.36 -8.80 -24.73
N ASP A 146 -3.76 -10.04 -24.43
CA ASP A 146 -4.93 -10.65 -25.05
C ASP A 146 -6.24 -9.95 -24.69
N LYS A 147 -6.43 -9.60 -23.41
CA LYS A 147 -7.60 -8.84 -22.96
C LYS A 147 -7.67 -7.45 -23.56
N GLY A 148 -6.56 -6.73 -23.59
CA GLY A 148 -6.48 -5.39 -24.17
C GLY A 148 -6.83 -5.40 -25.67
N LEU A 149 -6.36 -6.40 -26.41
CA LEU A 149 -6.70 -6.58 -27.83
C LEU A 149 -8.19 -6.87 -28.04
N LEU A 150 -8.79 -7.77 -27.25
CA LEU A 150 -10.22 -8.06 -27.34
C LEU A 150 -11.07 -6.80 -27.15
N GLY A 151 -10.70 -5.96 -26.18
CA GLY A 151 -11.37 -4.68 -25.95
C GLY A 151 -11.24 -3.72 -27.13
N LEU A 152 -10.02 -3.57 -27.67
CA LEU A 152 -9.76 -2.68 -28.82
C LEU A 152 -10.45 -3.16 -30.11
N GLU A 153 -10.46 -4.46 -30.38
CA GLU A 153 -11.10 -5.05 -31.57
C GLU A 153 -12.63 -4.97 -31.50
N ALA A 154 -13.22 -4.94 -30.30
CA ALA A 154 -14.64 -4.70 -30.11
C ALA A 154 -15.04 -3.22 -30.28
N SER A 155 -14.06 -2.30 -30.32
CA SER A 155 -14.29 -0.87 -30.57
C SER A 155 -14.25 -0.55 -32.07
N SER A 156 -14.80 0.59 -32.50
CA SER A 156 -14.87 0.95 -33.93
C SER A 156 -13.48 0.89 -34.61
N PRO A 157 -13.32 0.18 -35.74
CA PRO A 157 -12.01 -0.11 -36.34
C PRO A 157 -11.21 1.10 -36.86
N HIS A 158 -11.82 2.28 -36.97
CA HIS A 158 -11.25 3.39 -37.73
C HIS A 158 -10.21 4.26 -36.99
N ASP A 159 -10.19 4.27 -35.65
CA ASP A 159 -9.25 5.11 -34.88
C ASP A 159 -8.06 4.35 -34.26
N ASP A 160 -8.23 3.07 -33.90
CA ASP A 160 -7.25 2.33 -33.09
C ASP A 160 -6.41 1.29 -33.90
N GLY A 161 -6.53 1.25 -35.24
CA GLY A 161 -5.92 0.20 -36.07
C GLY A 161 -4.40 0.02 -35.88
N GLU A 162 -3.64 1.12 -35.83
CA GLU A 162 -2.20 1.08 -35.58
C GLU A 162 -1.86 0.63 -34.15
N LEU A 163 -2.68 1.02 -33.15
CA LEU A 163 -2.47 0.66 -31.75
C LEU A 163 -2.72 -0.83 -31.53
N THR A 164 -3.78 -1.35 -32.13
CA THR A 164 -4.10 -2.78 -32.14
C THR A 164 -2.97 -3.58 -32.78
N LEU A 165 -2.44 -3.15 -33.94
CA LEU A 165 -1.33 -3.84 -34.59
C LEU A 165 -0.06 -3.83 -33.72
N TRP A 166 0.26 -2.69 -33.12
CA TRP A 166 1.44 -2.56 -32.25
C TRP A 166 1.35 -3.46 -31.01
N ILE A 167 0.19 -3.50 -30.32
CA ILE A 167 -0.02 -4.39 -29.17
C ILE A 167 -0.03 -5.86 -29.61
N ARG A 168 -0.56 -6.17 -30.80
CA ARG A 168 -0.58 -7.54 -31.34
C ARG A 168 0.82 -8.11 -31.49
N ASN A 169 1.81 -7.29 -31.89
CA ASN A 169 3.21 -7.70 -31.99
C ASN A 169 3.81 -8.14 -30.65
N PHE A 170 3.22 -7.78 -29.50
CA PHE A 170 3.69 -8.25 -28.20
C PHE A 170 3.46 -9.75 -28.02
N ARG A 171 2.52 -10.36 -28.74
CA ARG A 171 2.27 -11.81 -28.69
C ARG A 171 3.47 -12.65 -29.14
N ASP A 172 4.26 -12.09 -30.05
CA ASP A 172 5.42 -12.75 -30.66
C ASP A 172 6.70 -12.60 -29.84
N TRP A 173 6.64 -11.91 -28.69
CA TRP A 173 7.79 -11.79 -27.81
C TRP A 173 8.16 -13.14 -27.19
N PRO A 174 9.45 -13.38 -26.93
CA PRO A 174 9.94 -14.65 -26.40
C PRO A 174 9.59 -14.79 -24.92
N LYS A 175 8.42 -15.37 -24.64
CA LYS A 175 7.79 -15.38 -23.30
C LYS A 175 8.67 -15.96 -22.18
N ASP A 176 9.57 -16.87 -22.52
CA ASP A 176 10.47 -17.55 -21.58
C ASP A 176 11.84 -16.86 -21.41
N ASP A 177 12.21 -15.94 -22.31
CA ASP A 177 13.42 -15.12 -22.20
C ASP A 177 13.08 -13.78 -21.52
N HIS A 178 13.12 -13.77 -20.19
CA HIS A 178 12.83 -12.57 -19.42
C HIS A 178 13.81 -11.42 -19.67
N VAL A 179 15.05 -11.70 -20.12
CA VAL A 179 16.00 -10.64 -20.45
C VAL A 179 15.52 -9.93 -21.71
N GLN A 180 15.20 -10.69 -22.75
CA GLN A 180 14.70 -10.14 -24.00
C GLN A 180 13.34 -9.46 -23.82
N VAL A 181 12.42 -10.04 -23.03
CA VAL A 181 11.12 -9.41 -22.70
C VAL A 181 11.30 -8.06 -22.00
N CYS A 182 12.21 -7.95 -21.03
CA CYS A 182 12.43 -6.66 -20.35
C CYS A 182 13.04 -5.61 -21.29
N ASN A 183 13.95 -6.00 -22.19
CA ASN A 183 14.51 -5.09 -23.20
C ASN A 183 13.46 -4.61 -24.20
N LEU A 184 12.65 -5.54 -24.75
CA LEU A 184 11.54 -5.20 -25.65
C LEU A 184 10.51 -4.32 -24.95
N ALA A 185 10.20 -4.58 -23.68
CA ALA A 185 9.33 -3.72 -22.88
C ALA A 185 9.91 -2.30 -22.74
N TYR A 186 11.20 -2.19 -22.44
CA TYR A 186 11.89 -0.91 -22.34
C TYR A 186 11.84 -0.12 -23.65
N GLU A 187 12.09 -0.76 -24.78
CA GLU A 187 11.95 -0.14 -26.12
C GLU A 187 10.50 0.28 -26.41
N ALA A 188 9.54 -0.58 -26.11
CA ALA A 188 8.11 -0.30 -26.29
C ALA A 188 7.64 0.92 -25.48
N THR A 189 8.15 1.13 -24.26
CA THR A 189 7.81 2.32 -23.47
C THR A 189 8.27 3.64 -24.08
N ARG A 190 9.22 3.59 -25.02
CA ARG A 190 9.77 4.75 -25.72
C ARG A 190 9.20 4.90 -27.14
N HIS A 191 8.36 3.97 -27.57
CA HIS A 191 7.73 3.98 -28.87
C HIS A 191 6.60 5.02 -28.93
N ALA A 192 6.39 5.65 -30.09
CA ALA A 192 5.35 6.68 -30.26
C ALA A 192 3.94 6.18 -29.90
N MET A 193 3.68 4.89 -30.11
CA MET A 193 2.40 4.26 -29.77
C MET A 193 2.11 4.18 -28.27
N MET A 194 3.13 4.29 -27.41
CA MET A 194 2.92 4.42 -25.97
C MET A 194 2.12 5.69 -25.64
N HIS A 195 2.34 6.79 -26.38
CA HIS A 195 1.54 8.01 -26.21
C HIS A 195 0.07 7.77 -26.59
N LYS A 196 -0.20 7.07 -27.70
CA LYS A 196 -1.57 6.70 -28.10
C LYS A 196 -2.24 5.81 -27.03
N LEU A 197 -1.52 4.83 -26.50
CA LEU A 197 -2.00 4.00 -25.39
C LEU A 197 -2.37 4.84 -24.16
N ASN A 198 -1.53 5.81 -23.79
CA ASN A 198 -1.81 6.71 -22.66
C ASN A 198 -3.07 7.56 -22.89
N MET A 199 -3.26 8.09 -24.09
CA MET A 199 -4.46 8.85 -24.43
C MET A 199 -5.70 7.97 -24.37
N ARG A 200 -5.61 6.74 -24.87
CA ARG A 200 -6.72 5.79 -24.89
C ARG A 200 -7.15 5.37 -23.48
N VAL A 201 -6.18 5.17 -22.57
CA VAL A 201 -6.44 4.91 -21.15
C VAL A 201 -7.15 6.10 -20.49
N LYS A 202 -6.75 7.34 -20.79
CA LYS A 202 -7.39 8.54 -20.23
C LYS A 202 -8.81 8.79 -20.74
N GLN A 203 -9.12 8.37 -21.97
CA GLN A 203 -10.40 8.65 -22.63
C GLN A 203 -11.50 7.64 -22.30
N SER A 204 -11.18 6.46 -21.76
CA SER A 204 -12.18 5.44 -21.46
C SER A 204 -12.54 5.38 -19.99
N SER A 205 -13.84 5.43 -19.72
CA SER A 205 -14.46 5.19 -18.41
C SER A 205 -15.04 3.78 -18.26
N SER A 206 -14.80 2.89 -19.23
CA SER A 206 -15.32 1.52 -19.27
C SER A 206 -14.32 0.48 -18.77
N SER A 207 -14.76 -0.78 -18.63
CA SER A 207 -13.92 -1.95 -18.32
C SER A 207 -12.73 -2.13 -19.28
N GLN A 208 -12.87 -1.69 -20.54
CA GLN A 208 -11.76 -1.66 -21.50
C GLN A 208 -10.60 -0.76 -21.05
N SER A 209 -10.92 0.35 -20.37
CA SER A 209 -9.92 1.25 -19.78
C SER A 209 -9.05 0.51 -18.77
N TYR A 210 -9.66 -0.34 -17.96
CA TYR A 210 -8.96 -1.12 -16.94
C TYR A 210 -7.96 -2.11 -17.55
N ASP A 211 -8.34 -2.84 -18.60
CA ASP A 211 -7.44 -3.81 -19.24
C ASP A 211 -6.23 -3.11 -19.90
N LEU A 212 -6.46 -1.99 -20.59
CA LEU A 212 -5.39 -1.20 -21.21
C LEU A 212 -4.52 -0.49 -20.17
N MET A 213 -5.11 0.03 -19.10
CA MET A 213 -4.40 0.61 -17.96
C MET A 213 -3.48 -0.44 -17.32
N THR A 214 -4.02 -1.65 -17.11
CA THR A 214 -3.27 -2.76 -16.51
C THR A 214 -2.16 -3.24 -17.46
N LEU A 215 -2.44 -3.38 -18.76
CA LEU A 215 -1.43 -3.70 -19.77
C LEU A 215 -0.27 -2.69 -19.75
N ARG A 216 -0.60 -1.38 -19.78
CA ARG A 216 0.38 -0.28 -19.70
C ARG A 216 1.21 -0.38 -18.42
N HIS A 217 0.56 -0.58 -17.28
CA HIS A 217 1.23 -0.72 -15.98
C HIS A 217 2.21 -1.90 -15.97
N ARG A 218 1.79 -3.08 -16.44
CA ARG A 218 2.65 -4.28 -16.51
C ARG A 218 3.82 -4.09 -17.46
N LEU A 219 3.59 -3.45 -18.61
CA LEU A 219 4.65 -3.09 -19.55
C LEU A 219 5.70 -2.18 -18.90
N GLY A 220 5.26 -1.16 -18.16
CA GLY A 220 6.13 -0.28 -17.39
C GLY A 220 6.95 -1.02 -16.33
N ARG A 221 6.34 -1.98 -15.62
CA ARG A 221 7.05 -2.80 -14.61
C ARG A 221 8.13 -3.69 -15.19
N LEU A 222 7.91 -4.26 -16.39
CA LEU A 222 8.96 -5.02 -17.09
C LEU A 222 10.09 -4.10 -17.56
N ALA A 223 9.75 -2.96 -18.14
CA ALA A 223 10.72 -1.95 -18.59
C ALA A 223 11.57 -1.37 -17.44
N ALA A 224 11.01 -1.27 -16.23
CA ALA A 224 11.67 -0.72 -15.06
C ALA A 224 12.97 -1.48 -14.69
N HIS A 225 13.06 -2.79 -14.99
CA HIS A 225 14.29 -3.56 -14.74
C HIS A 225 15.47 -3.10 -15.59
N VAL A 226 15.24 -2.73 -16.84
CA VAL A 226 16.29 -2.15 -17.71
C VAL A 226 16.57 -0.70 -17.32
N ARG A 227 15.51 0.08 -17.06
CA ARG A 227 15.61 1.49 -16.66
C ARG A 227 16.44 1.68 -15.38
N ALA A 228 16.21 0.85 -14.36
CA ALA A 228 16.91 0.92 -13.09
C ALA A 228 18.43 0.70 -13.27
N VAL A 229 18.82 -0.29 -14.08
CA VAL A 229 20.25 -0.56 -14.34
C VAL A 229 20.92 0.58 -15.11
N LYS A 230 20.25 1.13 -16.13
CA LYS A 230 20.69 2.34 -16.84
C LYS A 230 20.91 3.52 -15.88
N HIS A 231 19.97 3.75 -14.97
CA HIS A 231 20.12 4.78 -13.94
C HIS A 231 21.27 4.49 -12.98
N LEU A 232 21.44 3.24 -12.53
CA LEU A 232 22.56 2.87 -11.63
C LEU A 232 23.93 3.15 -12.26
N VAL A 233 24.15 2.71 -13.50
CA VAL A 233 25.41 2.95 -14.22
C VAL A 233 25.63 4.45 -14.43
N SER A 234 24.59 5.16 -14.84
CA SER A 234 24.65 6.61 -15.04
C SER A 234 24.96 7.37 -13.75
N ASP A 235 24.24 7.06 -12.68
CA ASP A 235 24.30 7.76 -11.39
C ASP A 235 25.58 7.42 -10.62
N ALA A 236 26.10 6.20 -10.75
CA ALA A 236 27.38 5.80 -10.14
C ALA A 236 28.54 6.72 -10.55
N THR A 237 28.58 7.17 -11.81
CA THR A 237 29.65 8.08 -12.31
C THR A 237 29.53 9.51 -11.79
N ARG A 238 28.37 9.89 -11.23
CA ARG A 238 28.07 11.24 -10.73
C ARG A 238 27.87 11.28 -9.22
N LEU A 239 28.10 10.15 -8.55
CA LEU A 239 27.82 9.99 -7.14
C LEU A 239 28.81 10.83 -6.33
N GLN A 240 28.28 11.69 -5.48
CA GLN A 240 29.04 12.48 -4.53
C GLN A 240 28.44 12.28 -3.13
N PRO A 241 29.26 12.06 -2.09
CA PRO A 241 30.70 11.74 -2.14
C PRO A 241 30.99 10.40 -2.87
N PRO A 242 32.25 10.00 -3.12
CA PRO A 242 32.60 8.76 -3.84
C PRO A 242 32.36 7.50 -2.97
N MET A 243 31.09 7.25 -2.64
CA MET A 243 30.65 6.19 -1.72
C MET A 243 30.85 4.76 -2.24
N LEU A 244 31.38 4.58 -3.44
CA LEU A 244 31.71 3.28 -4.02
C LEU A 244 33.20 2.91 -3.93
N ASP A 245 34.04 3.80 -3.40
CA ASP A 245 35.49 3.53 -3.25
C ASP A 245 35.78 2.58 -2.09
N VAL A 246 35.27 2.92 -0.90
CA VAL A 246 35.40 2.12 0.33
C VAL A 246 34.02 2.02 0.97
N PHE A 247 33.45 0.82 0.93
CA PHE A 247 32.12 0.58 1.45
C PHE A 247 31.94 -0.81 2.04
N GLU A 248 30.91 -0.93 2.88
CA GLU A 248 30.41 -2.19 3.39
C GLU A 248 28.92 -2.34 3.11
N VAL A 249 28.44 -3.58 3.14
CA VAL A 249 27.00 -3.89 3.01
C VAL A 249 26.58 -4.72 4.21
N HIS A 250 25.57 -4.22 4.92
CA HIS A 250 25.06 -4.81 6.16
C HIS A 250 23.55 -4.99 6.08
N GLN A 251 23.06 -6.06 6.71
CA GLN A 251 21.64 -6.31 6.84
C GLN A 251 21.17 -5.91 8.23
N VAL A 252 20.06 -5.18 8.31
CA VAL A 252 19.40 -4.87 9.58
C VAL A 252 18.84 -6.17 10.17
N PRO A 253 19.10 -6.47 11.46
CA PRO A 253 18.52 -7.63 12.13
C PRO A 253 16.99 -7.53 12.14
N LEU A 254 16.31 -8.63 11.79
CA LEU A 254 14.86 -8.73 11.92
C LEU A 254 14.46 -8.60 13.39
N ARG A 255 13.45 -7.78 13.65
CA ARG A 255 12.89 -7.55 14.99
C ARG A 255 11.48 -8.08 15.07
N GLU A 256 11.08 -8.49 16.27
CA GLU A 256 9.74 -8.98 16.51
C GLU A 256 8.72 -7.83 16.45
N ALA A 257 7.66 -8.04 15.65
CA ALA A 257 6.55 -7.11 15.55
C ALA A 257 5.63 -7.23 16.76
N ALA A 258 5.19 -6.09 17.31
CA ALA A 258 4.15 -6.03 18.32
C ALA A 258 2.85 -6.64 17.78
N GLN A 259 2.34 -7.67 18.44
CA GLN A 259 1.09 -8.32 18.06
C GLN A 259 -0.10 -7.61 18.73
N PRO A 260 -1.21 -7.40 18.00
CA PRO A 260 -2.43 -6.85 18.60
C PRO A 260 -3.00 -7.82 19.63
N PRO A 261 -3.63 -7.31 20.71
CA PRO A 261 -4.44 -8.16 21.57
C PRO A 261 -5.67 -8.68 20.81
N GLY A 262 -6.11 -9.88 21.17
CA GLY A 262 -7.33 -10.46 20.63
C GLY A 262 -8.59 -9.64 20.95
N ALA A 263 -9.64 -9.82 20.15
CA ALA A 263 -10.92 -9.14 20.33
C ALA A 263 -11.57 -9.47 21.68
N ASP A 264 -11.91 -8.43 22.45
CA ASP A 264 -12.60 -8.53 23.74
C ASP A 264 -14.03 -8.00 23.66
N SER A 265 -14.74 -7.94 24.79
CA SER A 265 -16.10 -7.39 24.87
C SER A 265 -16.17 -5.89 24.56
N LEU A 266 -15.03 -5.20 24.43
CA LEU A 266 -14.93 -3.79 24.14
C LEU A 266 -14.54 -3.50 22.67
N THR A 267 -14.30 -4.53 21.86
CA THR A 267 -14.08 -4.41 20.41
C THR A 267 -15.42 -4.32 19.68
N THR A 268 -16.14 -3.22 19.90
CA THR A 268 -17.40 -2.87 19.21
C THR A 268 -17.24 -1.55 18.46
N LEU A 269 -17.96 -1.34 17.36
CA LEU A 269 -17.83 -0.13 16.54
C LEU A 269 -18.06 1.17 17.33
N PRO A 270 -19.08 1.29 18.20
CA PRO A 270 -19.27 2.51 19.00
C PRO A 270 -18.07 2.79 19.92
N LEU A 271 -17.48 1.74 20.50
CA LEU A 271 -16.34 1.90 21.40
C LEU A 271 -15.03 2.13 20.65
N ILE A 272 -14.86 1.54 19.46
CA ILE A 272 -13.74 1.83 18.56
C ILE A 272 -13.80 3.31 18.14
N MET A 273 -14.97 3.79 17.71
CA MET A 273 -15.17 5.20 17.35
C MET A 273 -14.90 6.15 18.52
N LYS A 274 -15.41 5.81 19.71
CA LYS A 274 -15.10 6.56 20.94
C LYS A 274 -13.59 6.61 21.22
N ARG A 275 -12.87 5.51 20.98
CA ARG A 275 -11.41 5.43 21.19
C ARG A 275 -10.60 6.17 20.12
N MET A 276 -11.12 6.33 18.91
CA MET A 276 -10.56 7.25 17.92
C MET A 276 -10.67 8.70 18.42
N GLY A 277 -11.64 9.02 19.29
CA GLY A 277 -11.78 10.35 19.88
C GLY A 277 -12.64 11.28 19.04
N VAL A 278 -13.68 10.73 18.42
CA VAL A 278 -14.78 11.50 17.82
C VAL A 278 -15.48 12.29 18.93
N GLU A 279 -15.67 13.60 18.71
CA GLU A 279 -16.32 14.49 19.69
C GLU A 279 -17.81 14.16 19.82
N ASP A 280 -18.39 14.42 21.00
CA ASP A 280 -19.78 14.07 21.29
C ASP A 280 -20.80 14.80 20.38
N ALA A 281 -20.45 15.99 19.86
CA ALA A 281 -21.29 16.74 18.93
C ALA A 281 -21.46 16.05 17.56
N ASP A 282 -20.39 15.41 17.06
CA ASP A 282 -20.41 14.65 15.80
C ASP A 282 -20.91 13.21 15.99
N ARG A 283 -21.01 12.77 17.25
CA ARG A 283 -21.17 11.37 17.59
C ARG A 283 -22.53 10.79 17.20
N LEU A 284 -23.62 11.53 17.37
CA LEU A 284 -24.96 11.02 17.07
C LEU A 284 -25.16 10.77 15.55
N GLU A 285 -24.66 11.69 14.73
CA GLU A 285 -24.67 11.56 13.27
C GLU A 285 -23.82 10.36 12.82
N LEU A 286 -22.60 10.25 13.37
CA LEU A 286 -21.68 9.17 13.03
C LEU A 286 -22.14 7.81 13.57
N GLU A 287 -22.83 7.75 14.71
CA GLU A 287 -23.44 6.51 15.23
C GLU A 287 -24.51 6.00 14.27
N THR A 288 -25.33 6.90 13.69
CA THR A 288 -26.31 6.52 12.65
C THR A 288 -25.60 6.00 11.40
N CYS A 289 -24.54 6.67 10.95
CA CYS A 289 -23.70 6.23 9.82
C CYS A 289 -23.13 4.83 10.05
N LEU A 290 -22.62 4.56 11.26
CA LEU A 290 -22.06 3.26 11.63
C LEU A 290 -23.08 2.13 11.58
N VAL A 291 -24.32 2.36 12.03
CA VAL A 291 -25.37 1.33 11.96
C VAL A 291 -25.61 0.93 10.51
N THR A 292 -25.74 1.92 9.61
CA THR A 292 -25.93 1.66 8.18
C THR A 292 -24.74 0.92 7.58
N LEU A 293 -23.51 1.40 7.79
CA LEU A 293 -22.31 0.78 7.25
C LEU A 293 -22.08 -0.64 7.80
N ASN A 294 -22.33 -0.85 9.09
CA ASN A 294 -22.18 -2.17 9.69
C ASN A 294 -23.21 -3.17 9.16
N HIS A 295 -24.44 -2.75 8.87
CA HIS A 295 -25.44 -3.62 8.26
C HIS A 295 -24.99 -4.09 6.86
N SER A 296 -24.43 -3.19 6.06
CA SER A 296 -23.99 -3.52 4.70
C SER A 296 -22.65 -4.26 4.63
N LEU A 297 -21.69 -3.90 5.49
CA LEU A 297 -20.30 -4.37 5.40
C LEU A 297 -19.94 -5.40 6.48
N ARG A 298 -20.80 -5.61 7.49
CA ARG A 298 -20.51 -6.45 8.67
C ARG A 298 -19.21 -6.07 9.38
N MET A 299 -18.88 -4.77 9.40
CA MET A 299 -17.59 -4.25 9.86
C MET A 299 -17.20 -4.77 11.25
N GLU A 300 -18.14 -4.76 12.21
CA GLU A 300 -17.85 -5.19 13.58
C GLU A 300 -17.41 -6.65 13.63
N ALA A 301 -18.17 -7.53 12.96
CA ALA A 301 -17.86 -8.96 12.89
C ALA A 301 -16.51 -9.19 12.21
N ASN A 302 -16.26 -8.53 11.07
CA ASN A 302 -15.00 -8.69 10.34
C ASN A 302 -13.79 -8.26 11.19
N ILE A 303 -13.88 -7.16 11.93
CA ILE A 303 -12.82 -6.69 12.82
C ILE A 303 -12.60 -7.70 13.96
N GLN A 304 -13.67 -8.17 14.60
CA GLN A 304 -13.59 -9.14 15.70
C GLN A 304 -13.00 -10.48 15.24
N GLU A 305 -13.44 -11.00 14.09
CA GLU A 305 -12.94 -12.22 13.46
C GLU A 305 -11.46 -12.08 13.13
N THR A 306 -11.06 -10.97 12.50
CA THR A 306 -9.66 -10.71 12.14
C THR A 306 -8.75 -10.67 13.38
N LEU A 307 -9.15 -9.97 14.43
CA LEU A 307 -8.37 -9.90 15.68
C LEU A 307 -8.42 -11.21 16.49
N SER A 308 -9.37 -12.10 16.23
CA SER A 308 -9.46 -13.41 16.88
C SER A 308 -8.75 -14.52 16.08
N ASP A 309 -8.42 -14.28 14.81
CA ASP A 309 -7.70 -15.24 13.97
C ASP A 309 -6.23 -15.34 14.40
N ALA A 310 -5.82 -16.53 14.87
CA ALA A 310 -4.45 -16.81 15.25
C ALA A 310 -3.43 -16.65 14.10
N ARG A 311 -3.89 -16.68 12.84
CA ARG A 311 -3.08 -16.47 11.63
C ARG A 311 -2.87 -14.98 11.33
N PHE A 312 -3.65 -14.08 11.93
CA PHE A 312 -3.43 -12.65 11.81
C PHE A 312 -2.18 -12.27 12.60
N LYS A 313 -1.10 -11.99 11.87
CA LYS A 313 0.19 -11.59 12.42
C LYS A 313 0.64 -10.29 11.78
N THR A 314 1.02 -9.35 12.63
CA THR A 314 1.59 -8.09 12.17
C THR A 314 3.06 -8.26 11.82
N GLN A 315 3.55 -7.38 10.96
CA GLN A 315 4.91 -7.37 10.44
C GLN A 315 5.43 -5.93 10.38
N ILE A 316 6.70 -5.76 10.74
CA ILE A 316 7.40 -4.49 10.58
C ILE A 316 7.88 -4.39 9.14
N HIS A 317 7.44 -3.36 8.43
CA HIS A 317 7.88 -3.13 7.05
C HIS A 317 9.35 -2.71 7.01
N ALA A 318 10.05 -3.03 5.92
CA ALA A 318 11.49 -2.83 5.75
C ALA A 318 11.93 -1.37 6.01
N GLU A 319 11.15 -0.39 5.55
CA GLU A 319 11.39 1.04 5.74
C GLU A 319 11.44 1.42 7.22
N VAL A 320 10.46 0.93 7.99
CA VAL A 320 10.33 1.17 9.43
C VAL A 320 11.48 0.49 10.17
N GLN A 321 11.82 -0.76 9.81
CA GLN A 321 12.96 -1.46 10.40
C GLN A 321 14.27 -0.69 10.21
N LEU A 322 14.48 -0.13 9.03
CA LEU A 322 15.70 0.59 8.69
C LEU A 322 15.78 1.95 9.39
N LEU A 323 14.69 2.73 9.40
CA LEU A 323 14.63 3.99 10.12
C LEU A 323 14.84 3.81 11.62
N ASP A 324 14.21 2.79 12.22
CA ASP A 324 14.38 2.45 13.63
C ASP A 324 15.81 2.07 13.95
N HIS A 325 16.47 1.32 13.06
CA HIS A 325 17.86 0.95 13.25
C HIS A 325 18.78 2.18 13.28
N PHE A 326 18.63 3.10 12.33
CA PHE A 326 19.40 4.34 12.30
C PHE A 326 19.16 5.20 13.55
N HIS A 327 17.91 5.32 13.99
CA HIS A 327 17.57 6.12 15.17
C HIS A 327 18.10 5.52 16.47
N LEU A 328 17.93 4.20 16.65
CA LEU A 328 18.32 3.53 17.90
C LEU A 328 19.82 3.39 18.05
N GLU A 329 20.52 3.06 16.97
CA GLU A 329 21.98 2.95 16.97
C GLU A 329 22.67 4.31 16.77
N LYS A 330 21.89 5.39 16.59
CA LYS A 330 22.38 6.77 16.36
C LYS A 330 23.33 6.88 15.17
N LEU A 331 23.01 6.16 14.09
CA LEU A 331 23.80 6.16 12.86
C LEU A 331 23.67 7.50 12.13
N ARG A 332 24.76 7.93 11.48
CA ARG A 332 24.79 9.19 10.73
C ARG A 332 24.42 8.93 9.28
N PHE A 333 23.37 9.57 8.79
CA PHE A 333 23.07 9.56 7.36
C PHE A 333 24.12 10.33 6.57
N VAL A 334 24.44 9.82 5.39
CA VAL A 334 25.37 10.48 4.46
C VAL A 334 24.93 11.91 4.13
N GLU A 335 25.86 12.85 4.26
CA GLU A 335 25.63 14.30 4.07
C GLU A 335 24.42 14.88 4.83
N GLY A 336 23.99 14.22 5.92
CA GLY A 336 22.81 14.63 6.69
C GLY A 336 21.47 14.37 5.99
N ASP A 337 21.47 13.70 4.84
CA ASP A 337 20.28 13.33 4.07
C ASP A 337 19.60 12.12 4.72
N ARG A 338 18.65 12.38 5.62
CA ARG A 338 17.90 11.38 6.41
C ARG A 338 16.91 10.58 5.56
N PHE A 339 17.39 10.04 4.46
CA PHE A 339 16.63 9.39 3.43
C PHE A 339 16.72 7.87 3.58
N VAL A 340 15.54 7.24 3.62
CA VAL A 340 15.36 5.80 3.51
C VAL A 340 14.51 5.57 2.28
N THR A 341 15.01 4.74 1.37
CA THR A 341 14.28 4.34 0.16
C THR A 341 13.72 2.93 0.33
N CYS A 342 12.71 2.59 -0.47
CA CYS A 342 12.14 1.27 -0.57
C CYS A 342 11.90 0.88 -2.03
N SER A 343 11.91 -0.42 -2.32
CA SER A 343 11.65 -0.96 -3.66
C SER A 343 10.23 -0.72 -4.19
N LYS A 344 9.32 -0.25 -3.33
CA LYS A 344 7.94 0.13 -3.61
C LYS A 344 7.60 1.40 -2.80
N PRO A 345 6.65 2.23 -3.25
CA PRO A 345 6.14 3.33 -2.43
C PRO A 345 5.64 2.83 -1.08
N ALA A 346 5.85 3.64 -0.05
CA ALA A 346 5.46 3.35 1.31
C ALA A 346 3.94 3.14 1.41
N CYS A 347 3.52 2.16 2.22
CA CYS A 347 2.12 2.13 2.65
C CYS A 347 1.83 3.35 3.55
N TRP A 348 0.56 3.68 3.74
CA TRP A 348 0.19 4.85 4.50
C TRP A 348 0.63 4.78 5.97
N CYS A 349 0.68 3.59 6.58
CA CYS A 349 1.25 3.42 7.92
C CYS A 349 2.74 3.77 7.96
N CYS A 350 3.55 3.31 7.00
CA CYS A 350 4.96 3.67 6.89
C CYS A 350 5.12 5.18 6.69
N PHE A 351 4.30 5.79 5.84
CA PHE A 351 4.32 7.23 5.61
C PHE A 351 4.03 8.03 6.89
N LEU A 352 2.95 7.69 7.60
CA LEU A 352 2.63 8.33 8.88
C LEU A 352 3.71 8.07 9.94
N TYR A 353 4.33 6.89 9.92
CA TYR A 353 5.45 6.57 10.80
C TYR A 353 6.60 7.55 10.59
N PHE A 354 7.04 7.72 9.34
CA PHE A 354 8.13 8.63 8.97
C PHE A 354 7.81 10.08 9.32
N ARG A 355 6.61 10.55 8.97
CA ARG A 355 6.13 11.91 9.27
C ARG A 355 6.21 12.25 10.76
N HIS A 356 5.80 11.32 11.62
CA HIS A 356 5.73 11.55 13.06
C HIS A 356 6.99 11.10 13.82
N HIS A 357 7.96 10.52 13.12
CA HIS A 357 9.17 9.98 13.72
C HIS A 357 10.06 11.11 14.28
N PRO A 358 10.60 10.96 15.51
CA PRO A 358 11.45 11.98 16.14
C PRO A 358 12.76 12.24 15.38
N ALA A 359 13.26 11.26 14.63
CA ALA A 359 14.42 11.44 13.77
C ALA A 359 14.16 12.38 12.58
N ARG A 360 12.91 12.81 12.33
CA ARG A 360 12.54 13.71 11.21
C ARG A 360 13.20 13.31 9.89
N PRO A 361 12.98 12.07 9.42
CA PRO A 361 13.50 11.62 8.13
C PRO A 361 12.84 12.40 6.99
N VAL A 362 13.39 12.26 5.78
CA VAL A 362 12.70 12.66 4.55
C VAL A 362 11.41 11.82 4.43
N GLU A 363 10.26 12.45 4.19
CA GLU A 363 9.00 11.72 3.98
C GLU A 363 9.10 10.86 2.71
N PRO A 364 8.75 9.56 2.78
CA PRO A 364 8.86 8.67 1.63
C PRO A 364 7.71 8.90 0.65
N GLU A 365 7.91 8.47 -0.59
CA GLU A 365 6.82 8.29 -1.55
C GLU A 365 5.77 7.34 -0.96
N THR A 366 4.49 7.57 -1.26
CA THR A 366 3.42 6.70 -0.79
C THR A 366 2.32 6.49 -1.82
N ASN A 367 1.81 5.27 -1.89
CA ASN A 367 0.63 4.91 -2.67
C ASN A 367 -0.69 5.21 -1.95
N GLY A 368 -0.63 5.65 -0.68
CA GLY A 368 -1.78 5.98 0.15
C GLY A 368 -2.58 4.77 0.65
N ASN A 369 -2.17 3.53 0.35
CA ASN A 369 -2.88 2.32 0.78
C ASN A 369 -2.51 1.94 2.21
N LEU A 370 -3.51 1.55 2.99
CA LEU A 370 -3.33 1.04 4.34
C LEU A 370 -2.97 -0.45 4.28
N HIS A 371 -2.05 -0.89 5.13
CA HIS A 371 -1.69 -2.30 5.26
C HIS A 371 -2.07 -2.80 6.65
N GLU A 372 -3.13 -3.59 6.76
CA GLU A 372 -3.73 -3.98 8.05
C GLU A 372 -2.78 -4.78 8.95
N LYS A 373 -1.89 -5.56 8.35
CA LYS A 373 -0.84 -6.33 9.05
C LYS A 373 0.40 -5.49 9.40
N TRP A 374 0.38 -4.18 9.20
CA TRP A 374 1.52 -3.34 9.59
C TRP A 374 1.71 -3.34 11.10
N GLY A 375 2.96 -3.38 11.58
CA GLY A 375 3.29 -3.36 13.01
C GLY A 375 4.60 -2.64 13.33
N LEU A 376 4.82 -2.42 14.62
CA LEU A 376 6.00 -1.76 15.20
C LEU A 376 6.90 -2.76 15.92
N VAL A 377 8.12 -2.35 16.28
CA VAL A 377 8.99 -3.12 17.16
C VAL A 377 8.31 -3.37 18.51
N ALA A 378 8.26 -4.64 18.92
CA ALA A 378 7.73 -5.03 20.22
C ALA A 378 8.60 -4.50 21.37
N LEU A 379 7.94 -3.93 22.39
CA LEU A 379 8.59 -3.52 23.64
C LEU A 379 8.46 -4.64 24.67
N ALA A 380 9.58 -5.29 25.01
CA ALA A 380 9.60 -6.46 25.90
C ALA A 380 9.03 -6.15 27.30
N ARG A 381 9.21 -4.92 27.78
CA ARG A 381 8.68 -4.44 29.07
C ARG A 381 7.37 -3.64 28.93
N GLY A 382 6.75 -3.67 27.75
CA GLY A 382 5.53 -2.92 27.46
C GLY A 382 5.66 -1.45 27.83
N SER A 383 4.76 -0.95 28.68
CA SER A 383 4.74 0.45 29.10
C SER A 383 5.86 0.88 30.06
N ASP A 384 6.66 -0.07 30.56
CA ASP A 384 7.84 0.19 31.41
C ASP A 384 9.15 0.24 30.59
N ASP A 385 9.10 0.02 29.28
CA ASP A 385 10.27 0.15 28.39
C ASP A 385 10.66 1.61 28.22
N VAL A 386 11.96 1.93 28.20
CA VAL A 386 12.46 3.31 28.03
C VAL A 386 12.02 3.94 26.71
N ARG A 387 11.71 3.11 25.70
CA ARG A 387 11.23 3.54 24.38
C ARG A 387 9.72 3.78 24.33
N TRP A 388 8.99 3.38 25.37
CA TRP A 388 7.53 3.51 25.41
C TRP A 388 7.03 4.95 25.21
N PRO A 389 7.60 6.00 25.85
CA PRO A 389 7.10 7.36 25.67
C PRO A 389 7.15 7.82 24.21
N GLU A 390 8.21 7.46 23.50
CA GLU A 390 8.41 7.81 22.08
C GLU A 390 7.41 7.06 21.19
N GLN A 391 7.36 5.73 21.31
CA GLN A 391 6.44 4.89 20.52
C GLN A 391 4.97 5.26 20.79
N ARG A 392 4.63 5.57 22.05
CA ARG A 392 3.31 6.05 22.45
C ARG A 392 2.95 7.34 21.72
N ASN A 393 3.83 8.33 21.75
CA ASN A 393 3.57 9.63 21.13
C ASN A 393 3.43 9.51 19.61
N LEU A 394 4.24 8.65 18.98
CA LEU A 394 4.14 8.36 17.56
C LEU A 394 2.78 7.73 17.22
N LEU A 395 2.38 6.66 17.92
CA LEU A 395 1.11 5.97 17.69
C LEU A 395 -0.10 6.89 17.89
N ILE A 396 -0.08 7.75 18.92
CA ILE A 396 -1.17 8.72 19.15
C ILE A 396 -1.34 9.66 17.96
N LYS A 397 -0.24 10.16 17.39
CA LYS A 397 -0.27 11.05 16.22
C LYS A 397 -0.75 10.31 14.96
N MET A 398 -0.29 9.08 14.74
CA MET A 398 -0.79 8.26 13.62
C MET A 398 -2.30 8.01 13.74
N ILE A 399 -2.80 7.63 14.93
CA ILE A 399 -4.23 7.41 15.17
C ILE A 399 -5.03 8.69 14.93
N HIS A 400 -4.48 9.85 15.30
CA HIS A 400 -5.13 11.14 15.05
C HIS A 400 -5.31 11.39 13.55
N ASP A 401 -4.27 11.22 12.74
CA ASP A 401 -4.36 11.39 11.28
C ASP A 401 -5.31 10.37 10.65
N MET A 402 -5.23 9.11 11.09
CA MET A 402 -6.14 8.04 10.66
C MET A 402 -7.60 8.37 10.94
N ARG A 403 -7.90 8.90 12.12
CA ARG A 403 -9.24 9.32 12.53
C ARG A 403 -9.81 10.38 11.62
N VAL A 404 -9.03 11.41 11.27
CA VAL A 404 -9.50 12.51 10.41
C VAL A 404 -10.02 11.93 9.09
N VAL A 405 -9.26 11.02 8.47
CA VAL A 405 -9.66 10.35 7.22
C VAL A 405 -10.84 9.40 7.43
N ALA A 406 -10.90 8.68 8.56
CA ALA A 406 -12.00 7.76 8.85
C ALA A 406 -13.35 8.48 8.91
N VAL A 407 -13.39 9.62 9.62
CA VAL A 407 -14.60 10.44 9.75
C VAL A 407 -15.03 11.02 8.40
N ASP A 408 -14.08 11.53 7.61
CA ASP A 408 -14.35 12.06 6.27
C ASP A 408 -14.92 11.00 5.31
N LYS A 409 -14.33 9.79 5.32
CA LYS A 409 -14.83 8.66 4.52
C LYS A 409 -16.22 8.22 4.94
N MET A 410 -16.50 8.13 6.24
CA MET A 410 -17.83 7.78 6.73
C MET A 410 -18.88 8.76 6.23
N ARG A 411 -18.63 10.07 6.36
CA ARG A 411 -19.55 11.12 5.88
C ARG A 411 -19.78 10.98 4.37
N THR A 412 -18.70 10.83 3.60
CA THR A 412 -18.78 10.69 2.13
C THR A 412 -19.56 9.44 1.71
N LEU A 413 -19.39 8.31 2.40
CA LEU A 413 -20.09 7.06 2.06
C LEU A 413 -21.58 7.13 2.40
N VAL A 414 -21.97 7.83 3.45
CA VAL A 414 -23.38 7.93 3.88
C VAL A 414 -24.14 9.03 3.13
N SER A 415 -23.48 10.12 2.73
CA SER A 415 -24.09 11.17 1.90
C SER A 415 -24.47 10.71 0.48
N ARG A 416 -24.01 9.52 0.03
CA ARG A 416 -24.41 8.92 -1.25
C ARG A 416 -25.80 8.26 -1.16
N ARG A 417 -26.88 9.02 -1.41
CA ARG A 417 -28.16 8.53 -1.97
C ARG A 417 -28.22 8.78 -3.49
N PRO A 418 -29.03 8.03 -4.26
CA PRO A 418 -28.60 7.40 -5.51
C PRO A 418 -28.55 8.35 -6.72
N TYR A 419 -27.60 8.04 -7.60
CA TYR A 419 -27.36 8.61 -8.92
C TYR A 419 -26.61 9.94 -8.99
N PHE A 420 -25.29 9.87 -9.19
CA PHE A 420 -24.56 10.72 -10.15
C PHE A 420 -23.36 9.92 -10.72
N PRO A 421 -23.10 10.00 -12.04
CA PRO A 421 -22.00 9.31 -12.70
C PRO A 421 -20.65 9.91 -12.31
N ASP A 422 -19.67 9.02 -12.19
CA ASP A 422 -18.31 9.26 -11.73
C ASP A 422 -17.64 10.40 -12.52
N SER A 423 -17.52 11.56 -11.87
CA SER A 423 -16.86 12.74 -12.44
C SER A 423 -16.14 13.54 -11.37
N PHE A 424 -15.12 12.94 -10.76
CA PHE A 424 -13.93 13.69 -10.37
C PHE A 424 -12.94 13.64 -11.54
N SER A 425 -13.24 14.44 -12.56
CA SER A 425 -12.23 14.85 -13.53
C SER A 425 -11.23 15.73 -12.78
N GLY A 426 -10.03 15.19 -12.57
CA GLY A 426 -8.89 15.90 -11.99
C GLY A 426 -8.39 17.01 -12.92
N ILE A 427 -9.13 18.10 -12.99
CA ILE A 427 -8.63 19.36 -13.57
C ILE A 427 -7.81 20.05 -12.49
N THR A 428 -6.48 19.99 -12.62
CA THR A 428 -5.58 21.03 -12.10
C THR A 428 -4.96 21.74 -13.31
N PRO A 429 -4.74 23.07 -13.28
CA PRO A 429 -4.36 23.86 -14.45
C PRO A 429 -3.01 23.47 -15.05
N LEU A 430 -2.87 23.84 -16.32
CA LEU A 430 -1.74 23.65 -17.23
C LEU A 430 -0.34 23.95 -16.62
N GLU A 431 0.64 23.14 -17.05
CA GLU A 431 2.12 23.26 -16.96
C GLU A 431 2.76 22.89 -15.59
N ALA A 432 3.74 21.99 -15.49
CA ALA A 432 4.82 21.63 -16.43
C ALA A 432 4.98 20.10 -16.61
N ALA A 433 5.45 19.72 -17.80
CA ALA A 433 5.70 18.36 -18.22
C ALA A 433 6.91 17.71 -17.51
N SER A 434 6.69 16.58 -16.84
CA SER A 434 7.54 15.36 -16.90
C SER A 434 7.12 14.33 -15.83
N SER A 435 7.23 13.04 -16.18
CA SER A 435 7.07 11.80 -15.39
C SER A 435 5.69 11.51 -14.78
N LEU A 436 4.97 10.56 -15.40
CA LEU A 436 3.77 9.90 -14.88
C LEU A 436 4.08 8.41 -14.73
N ASP A 437 4.36 7.93 -13.52
CA ASP A 437 4.41 6.50 -13.17
C ASP A 437 3.34 6.24 -12.10
N ASP A 438 2.09 6.07 -12.54
CA ASP A 438 0.94 5.71 -11.67
C ASP A 438 1.10 4.28 -11.11
N ASP A 439 1.57 4.19 -9.86
CA ASP A 439 1.78 2.94 -9.11
C ASP A 439 0.54 2.60 -8.25
N SER A 440 -0.51 2.10 -8.88
CA SER A 440 -1.62 1.45 -8.17
C SER A 440 -1.20 0.03 -7.79
N SER A 441 -0.78 -0.16 -6.54
CA SER A 441 -0.45 -1.46 -5.97
C SER A 441 -1.71 -2.33 -5.76
N GLU A 442 -2.10 -3.11 -6.77
CA GLU A 442 -2.91 -4.31 -6.58
C GLU A 442 -1.98 -5.48 -6.30
N ASP A 443 -1.72 -5.73 -5.02
CA ASP A 443 -1.07 -6.94 -4.51
C ASP A 443 -1.90 -7.45 -3.31
N ASP A 444 -3.05 -8.06 -3.59
CA ASP A 444 -3.78 -8.95 -2.66
C ASP A 444 -4.45 -10.06 -3.49
N ASP A 445 -3.66 -11.04 -3.93
CA ASP A 445 -4.16 -12.35 -4.32
C ASP A 445 -4.02 -13.29 -3.11
N ALA A 446 -4.84 -13.04 -2.08
CA ALA A 446 -5.29 -14.09 -1.19
C ALA A 446 -6.63 -14.56 -1.74
N ALA A 447 -6.71 -15.81 -2.17
CA ALA A 447 -7.94 -16.43 -2.63
C ALA A 447 -9.05 -16.29 -1.57
N ASN A 448 -9.89 -15.29 -1.71
CA ASN A 448 -11.27 -15.27 -1.24
C ASN A 448 -12.06 -14.29 -2.11
N ASP A 449 -12.64 -14.84 -3.17
CA ASP A 449 -13.45 -14.12 -4.15
C ASP A 449 -14.81 -13.80 -3.53
N THR A 450 -14.92 -12.68 -2.79
CA THR A 450 -16.20 -12.14 -2.34
C THR A 450 -16.11 -10.65 -2.00
N SER A 451 -15.80 -9.77 -2.97
CA SER A 451 -16.04 -8.33 -2.75
C SER A 451 -16.17 -7.44 -4.00
N THR A 452 -15.90 -7.94 -5.20
CA THR A 452 -16.04 -7.14 -6.43
C THR A 452 -17.46 -7.12 -7.00
N GLY A 453 -18.43 -7.83 -6.39
CA GLY A 453 -19.81 -7.93 -6.89
C GLY A 453 -20.86 -7.04 -6.24
N PHE A 454 -20.57 -6.35 -5.12
CA PHE A 454 -21.64 -5.82 -4.27
C PHE A 454 -22.09 -4.38 -4.59
N LEU A 455 -21.25 -3.57 -5.26
CA LEU A 455 -21.62 -2.18 -5.62
C LEU A 455 -22.61 -2.11 -6.79
N ALA A 456 -22.75 -3.17 -7.59
CA ALA A 456 -23.77 -3.26 -8.64
C ALA A 456 -25.17 -3.58 -8.11
N THR A 457 -25.28 -4.16 -6.92
CA THR A 457 -26.55 -4.65 -6.36
C THR A 457 -27.41 -3.54 -5.73
N LEU A 458 -26.84 -2.35 -5.47
CA LEU A 458 -27.56 -1.22 -4.91
C LEU A 458 -28.36 -0.39 -5.93
N SER A 459 -28.28 -0.73 -7.23
CA SER A 459 -29.04 -0.02 -8.28
C SER A 459 -30.42 -0.63 -8.60
N SER A 460 -30.78 -1.78 -8.01
CA SER A 460 -31.89 -2.61 -8.51
C SER A 460 -33.04 -2.82 -7.53
N ILE A 461 -33.30 -1.87 -6.62
CA ILE A 461 -34.53 -1.90 -5.81
C ILE A 461 -35.44 -0.79 -6.35
N SER A 462 -36.22 -1.13 -7.37
CA SER A 462 -37.28 -0.26 -7.88
C SER A 462 -38.54 -0.43 -7.03
N LEU A 463 -39.10 0.71 -6.64
CA LEU A 463 -40.40 0.86 -6.00
C LEU A 463 -41.50 0.39 -6.95
N GLU A 464 -42.42 -0.44 -6.47
CA GLU A 464 -43.74 -0.60 -7.09
C GLU A 464 -44.84 -0.23 -6.08
N ASP A 465 -45.74 0.64 -6.55
CA ASP A 465 -46.88 1.22 -5.84
C ASP A 465 -48.00 0.18 -5.61
N PRO A 466 -48.83 0.32 -4.56
CA PRO A 466 -49.82 -0.65 -4.16
C PRO A 466 -51.18 -0.34 -4.79
N ASN A 467 -51.66 -1.18 -5.70
CA ASN A 467 -53.10 -1.30 -5.94
C ASN A 467 -53.43 -2.59 -6.67
N SER A 468 -53.95 -3.58 -5.94
CA SER A 468 -55.03 -4.51 -6.35
C SER A 468 -55.19 -5.64 -5.32
N THR A 469 -56.23 -5.56 -4.50
CA THR A 469 -57.02 -6.74 -4.04
C THR A 469 -57.95 -7.18 -5.18
N PRO A 470 -58.60 -8.37 -5.19
CA PRO A 470 -58.83 -9.38 -4.13
C PRO A 470 -58.50 -10.83 -4.62
N ILE A 471 -58.65 -11.97 -3.92
CA ILE A 471 -59.84 -12.66 -3.38
C ILE A 471 -59.37 -13.95 -2.62
N ILE A 472 -59.85 -14.10 -1.37
CA ILE A 472 -60.35 -15.31 -0.65
C ILE A 472 -59.67 -16.68 -0.88
N SER A 473 -59.19 -17.30 0.21
CA SER A 473 -59.72 -18.58 0.78
C SER A 473 -58.98 -19.00 2.06
N SER A 474 -59.72 -19.06 3.17
CA SER A 474 -59.39 -19.81 4.42
C SER A 474 -59.59 -21.33 4.19
N PRO A 475 -59.17 -22.26 5.10
CA PRO A 475 -59.65 -22.39 6.50
C PRO A 475 -58.51 -22.60 7.54
N GLY A 476 -58.63 -22.13 8.79
CA GLY A 476 -59.13 -22.87 9.97
C GLY A 476 -57.94 -23.49 10.74
N SER A 477 -57.79 -23.50 12.07
CA SER A 477 -58.66 -23.24 13.22
C SER A 477 -57.80 -23.30 14.51
N GLU A 478 -58.15 -22.49 15.53
CA GLU A 478 -58.12 -22.74 17.00
C GLU A 478 -56.73 -22.94 17.69
N THR A 479 -56.33 -22.22 18.76
CA THR A 479 -56.94 -21.89 20.09
C THR A 479 -56.08 -20.77 20.74
N GLU A 480 -56.62 -19.66 21.32
CA GLU A 480 -57.07 -19.43 22.74
C GLU A 480 -55.97 -19.68 23.80
N GLU A 481 -55.58 -18.85 24.78
CA GLU A 481 -56.13 -17.78 25.66
C GLU A 481 -54.97 -16.89 26.17
N GLU A 482 -55.02 -15.55 26.21
CA GLU A 482 -55.58 -14.60 27.21
C GLU A 482 -54.86 -14.38 28.57
N TYR A 483 -54.38 -13.12 28.71
CA TYR A 483 -54.36 -12.17 29.85
C TYR A 483 -53.65 -12.40 31.19
N GLY A 484 -52.98 -11.31 31.63
CA GLY A 484 -52.74 -11.02 33.05
C GLY A 484 -51.74 -9.88 33.32
N LEU A 485 -52.17 -8.62 33.17
CA LEU A 485 -51.50 -7.41 33.70
C LEU A 485 -51.62 -7.32 35.23
N SER A 486 -50.60 -6.78 35.91
CA SER A 486 -50.66 -5.91 37.12
C SER A 486 -49.21 -5.45 37.44
N THR A 487 -48.74 -4.23 37.17
CA THR A 487 -48.87 -2.93 37.90
C THR A 487 -48.56 -2.96 39.40
N GLU A 488 -47.48 -2.26 39.81
CA GLU A 488 -47.26 -1.39 40.99
C GLU A 488 -45.78 -0.92 40.92
N LYS A 489 -45.38 0.36 40.72
CA LYS A 489 -45.39 1.55 41.61
C LYS A 489 -45.06 1.19 43.06
N ASP A 490 -44.09 1.77 43.77
CA ASP A 490 -43.72 3.17 43.84
C ASP A 490 -42.35 3.38 44.56
N SER A 491 -41.70 4.52 44.27
CA SER A 491 -40.93 5.45 45.16
C SER A 491 -40.10 4.89 46.35
N SER A 492 -38.89 5.33 46.68
CA SER A 492 -38.43 6.72 46.88
C SER A 492 -36.98 6.71 47.45
N GLU A 493 -36.26 7.83 47.21
CA GLU A 493 -35.19 8.44 48.05
C GLU A 493 -33.92 7.61 48.36
N GLY A 494 -32.70 8.04 48.02
CA GLY A 494 -32.12 9.38 48.13
C GLY A 494 -31.09 9.35 49.27
N VAL A 495 -29.82 9.68 49.00
CA VAL A 495 -28.85 10.37 49.90
C VAL A 495 -27.51 10.52 49.16
N ARG A 496 -27.14 11.78 48.91
CA ARG A 496 -25.77 12.27 48.66
C ARG A 496 -25.04 12.45 49.99
N LEU A 497 -23.71 12.55 49.92
CA LEU A 497 -22.70 13.16 50.83
C LEU A 497 -21.53 12.16 50.96
N PHE A 498 -20.24 12.44 50.72
CA PHE A 498 -19.43 13.66 50.55
C PHE A 498 -18.34 13.38 49.51
#